data_AF-A0A6M1Y146-F1
#
_entry.id   AF-A0A6M1Y146-F1
#
_cell.length_a   1.000
_cell.length_b   1.000
_cell.length_c   1.000
_cell.angle_alpha   90.00
_cell.angle_beta   90.00
_cell.angle_gamma   90.00
#
_symmetry.space_group_name_H-M   'P 1'
#
loop_
_entity.id
_entity.type
_entity.pdbx_description
1 polymer ?
#
loop_
_entity_poly.entity_id
_entity_poly.type
_entity_poly.pdbx_seq_one_letter_code
_entity_poly.pdbx_strand_id
1 'polypeptide(L)'
;MSAGLVLDGLLAAILIWLAWAALSSRDLFRAIVLFIAFGLVLSMAWARLGAPDVALAEAAIGAGLTGALLLATWGRLRGRKTSEEQPHARPHQGEDDAD
;
A
#
# COMPACT_ATOMS: atom_id res chain seq x y z
N MET A 1 -37.22 -0.35 -4.83
CA MET A 1 -36.02 -0.49 -3.98
C MET A 1 -35.47 0.90 -3.77
N SER A 2 -35.29 1.34 -2.53
CA SER A 2 -34.72 2.65 -2.22
C SER A 2 -33.32 2.75 -2.83
N ALA A 3 -33.07 3.76 -3.66
CA ALA A 3 -31.78 3.95 -4.34
C ALA A 3 -30.57 3.92 -3.38
N GLY A 4 -30.80 4.29 -2.12
CA GLY A 4 -29.85 4.10 -1.03
C GLY A 4 -29.37 2.65 -0.91
N LEU A 5 -30.25 1.68 -0.74
CA LEU A 5 -29.84 0.29 -0.49
C LEU A 5 -29.00 -0.29 -1.63
N VAL A 6 -29.23 0.14 -2.87
CA VAL A 6 -28.42 -0.24 -4.03
C VAL A 6 -26.98 0.29 -3.87
N LEU A 7 -26.84 1.55 -3.48
CA LEU A 7 -25.53 2.16 -3.24
C LEU A 7 -24.80 1.48 -2.08
N ASP A 8 -25.50 1.13 -1.00
CA ASP A 8 -24.91 0.38 0.13
C ASP A 8 -24.39 -0.99 -0.29
N GLY A 9 -25.20 -1.74 -1.03
CA GLY A 9 -24.81 -3.04 -1.56
C GLY A 9 -23.60 -2.93 -2.49
N LEU A 10 -23.55 -1.89 -3.33
CA LEU A 10 -22.42 -1.62 -4.21
C LEU A 10 -21.15 -1.29 -3.43
N LEU A 11 -21.22 -0.40 -2.42
CA LEU A 11 -20.07 -0.07 -1.58
C LEU A 11 -19.54 -1.30 -0.85
N ALA A 12 -20.44 -2.11 -0.26
CA ALA A 12 -20.06 -3.34 0.42
C ALA A 12 -19.38 -4.34 -0.52
N ALA A 13 -19.92 -4.52 -1.73
CA ALA A 13 -19.32 -5.38 -2.74
C ALA A 13 -17.91 -4.89 -3.17
N ILE A 14 -17.76 -3.57 -3.38
CA ILE A 14 -16.47 -2.96 -3.73
C ILE A 14 -15.47 -3.15 -2.59
N LEU A 15 -15.87 -2.96 -1.33
CA LEU A 15 -15.00 -3.17 -0.16
C LEU A 15 -14.49 -4.60 -0.07
N ILE A 16 -15.38 -5.59 -0.20
CA ILE A 16 -15.01 -7.01 -0.19
C ILE A 16 -14.05 -7.31 -1.34
N TRP A 17 -14.34 -6.79 -2.54
CA TRP A 17 -13.50 -7.00 -3.71
C TRP A 17 -12.11 -6.37 -3.55
N LEU A 18 -12.01 -5.13 -3.05
CA LEU A 18 -10.75 -4.46 -2.79
C LEU A 18 -9.92 -5.19 -1.73
N ALA A 19 -10.55 -5.62 -0.64
CA ALA A 19 -9.89 -6.39 0.41
C ALA A 19 -9.29 -7.68 -0.14
N TRP A 20 -10.09 -8.43 -0.92
CA TRP A 20 -9.63 -9.64 -1.58
C TRP A 20 -8.49 -9.37 -2.57
N ALA A 21 -8.62 -8.33 -3.40
CA ALA A 21 -7.62 -7.96 -4.40
C ALA A 21 -6.30 -7.51 -3.76
N ALA A 22 -6.36 -6.77 -2.64
CA ALA A 22 -5.20 -6.35 -1.89
C ALA A 22 -4.43 -7.55 -1.32
N LEU A 23 -5.15 -8.50 -0.69
CA LEU A 23 -4.56 -9.72 -0.12
C LEU A 23 -4.03 -10.69 -1.18
N SER A 24 -4.67 -10.75 -2.35
CA SER A 24 -4.28 -11.65 -3.43
C SER A 24 -3.17 -11.09 -4.33
N SER A 25 -2.75 -9.83 -4.11
CA SER A 25 -1.74 -9.18 -4.94
C SER A 25 -0.34 -9.71 -4.64
N ARG A 26 0.34 -10.23 -5.66
CA ARG A 26 1.76 -10.64 -5.59
C ARG A 26 2.73 -9.45 -5.57
N ASP A 27 2.28 -8.30 -6.07
CA ASP A 27 3.06 -7.07 -6.06
C ASP A 27 2.69 -6.23 -4.83
N LEU A 28 3.70 -5.92 -4.01
CA LEU A 28 3.52 -5.21 -2.75
C LEU A 28 3.08 -3.76 -2.95
N PHE A 29 3.58 -3.08 -4.00
CA PHE A 29 3.14 -1.71 -4.29
C PHE A 29 1.66 -1.69 -4.68
N ARG A 30 1.25 -2.62 -5.55
CA ARG A 30 -0.16 -2.79 -5.92
C ARG A 30 -1.04 -3.11 -4.72
N ALA A 31 -0.59 -3.98 -3.80
CA ALA A 31 -1.31 -4.28 -2.57
C ALA A 31 -1.53 -3.02 -1.72
N ILE A 32 -0.50 -2.17 -1.58
CA ILE A 32 -0.56 -0.91 -0.83
C ILE A 32 -1.55 0.06 -1.48
N VAL A 33 -1.51 0.23 -2.81
CA VAL A 33 -2.44 1.12 -3.52
C VAL A 33 -3.89 0.63 -3.37
N LEU A 34 -4.13 -0.68 -3.46
CA LEU A 34 -5.46 -1.26 -3.24
C LEU A 34 -5.95 -1.07 -1.80
N PHE A 35 -5.05 -1.15 -0.82
CA PHE A 35 -5.35 -0.86 0.58
C PHE A 35 -5.72 0.61 0.81
N ILE A 36 -5.01 1.56 0.18
CA ILE A 36 -5.35 2.98 0.24
C ILE A 36 -6.74 3.23 -0.36
N ALA A 37 -7.01 2.66 -1.54
CA ALA A 37 -8.32 2.75 -2.17
C ALA A 37 -9.41 2.14 -1.27
N PHE A 38 -9.12 1.05 -0.55
CA PHE A 38 -10.06 0.41 0.37
C PHE A 38 -10.43 1.36 1.50
N GLY A 39 -9.44 1.99 2.14
CA GLY A 39 -9.68 2.98 3.19
C GLY A 39 -10.51 4.18 2.71
N LEU A 40 -10.28 4.66 1.48
CA LEU A 40 -11.09 5.74 0.90
C LEU A 40 -12.55 5.34 0.67
N VAL A 41 -12.79 4.14 0.14
CA VAL A 41 -14.16 3.62 -0.04
C VAL A 41 -14.84 3.38 1.32
N LEU A 42 -14.08 2.92 2.32
CA LEU A 42 -14.59 2.70 3.67
C LEU A 42 -14.98 4.01 4.35
N SER A 43 -14.17 5.06 4.18
CA SER A 43 -14.51 6.43 4.61
C SER A 43 -15.83 6.90 3.98
N MET A 44 -16.02 6.66 2.67
CA MET A 44 -17.29 6.99 2.01
C MET A 44 -18.48 6.20 2.59
N ALA A 45 -18.29 4.94 2.97
CA ALA A 45 -19.32 4.14 3.63
C ALA A 45 -19.73 4.74 4.98
N TRP A 46 -18.76 5.17 5.80
CA TRP A 46 -19.03 5.84 7.09
C TRP A 46 -19.77 7.16 6.93
N ALA A 47 -19.37 7.98 5.95
CA ALA A 47 -20.04 9.24 5.65
C ALA A 47 -21.51 8.99 5.29
N ARG A 48 -21.77 7.93 4.52
CA ARG A 48 -23.10 7.54 4.08
C ARG A 48 -23.97 6.99 5.22
N LEU A 49 -23.38 6.36 6.22
CA LEU A 49 -24.07 5.90 7.44
C LEU A 49 -24.39 7.04 8.42
N GLY A 50 -24.03 8.29 8.09
CA GLY A 50 -24.26 9.44 8.96
C GLY A 50 -23.17 9.64 10.02
N ALA A 51 -21.99 9.04 9.83
CA ALA A 51 -20.85 9.14 10.73
C ALA A 51 -19.67 9.91 10.08
N PRO A 52 -19.78 11.23 9.86
CA PRO A 52 -18.76 12.02 9.17
C PRO A 52 -17.44 12.12 9.96
N ASP A 53 -17.48 12.14 11.29
CA ASP A 53 -16.27 12.21 12.12
C ASP A 53 -15.44 10.93 11.98
N VAL A 54 -16.11 9.78 11.95
CA VAL A 54 -15.49 8.47 11.70
C VAL A 54 -14.96 8.39 10.28
N ALA A 55 -15.70 8.90 9.30
CA ALA A 55 -15.25 8.95 7.91
C ALA A 55 -13.95 9.75 7.75
N LEU A 56 -13.86 10.91 8.40
CA LEU A 56 -12.66 11.75 8.36
C LEU A 56 -11.48 11.07 9.06
N ALA A 57 -11.71 10.46 10.22
CA ALA A 57 -10.70 9.69 10.94
C ALA A 57 -10.19 8.52 10.10
N GLU A 58 -11.08 7.78 9.44
CA GLU A 58 -10.72 6.65 8.59
C GLU A 58 -9.93 7.11 7.35
N ALA A 59 -10.32 8.21 6.70
CA ALA A 59 -9.56 8.76 5.59
C ALA A 59 -8.14 9.17 6.01
N ALA A 60 -8.01 9.79 7.19
CA ALA A 60 -6.72 10.20 7.74
C ALA A 60 -5.85 9.00 8.13
N ILE A 61 -6.42 7.94 8.71
CA ILE A 61 -5.67 6.79 9.23
C ILE A 61 -5.43 5.74 8.13
N GLY A 62 -6.46 5.30 7.42
CA GLY A 62 -6.37 4.22 6.43
C GLY A 62 -5.64 4.67 5.17
N ALA A 63 -6.19 5.67 4.48
CA ALA A 63 -5.63 6.17 3.23
C ALA A 63 -4.43 7.11 3.44
N GLY A 64 -4.49 7.97 4.46
CA GLY A 64 -3.45 8.95 4.78
C GLY A 64 -2.22 8.32 5.42
N LEU A 65 -2.27 8.12 6.74
CA LEU A 65 -1.11 7.75 7.55
C LEU A 65 -0.62 6.33 7.26
N THR A 66 -1.49 5.33 7.36
CA THR A 66 -1.13 3.93 7.10
C THR A 66 -0.68 3.75 5.64
N GLY A 67 -1.43 4.30 4.70
CA GLY A 67 -1.05 4.32 3.28
C GLY A 67 0.33 4.92 3.03
N ALA A 68 0.61 6.11 3.57
CA ALA A 68 1.91 6.77 3.43
C ALA A 68 3.05 5.98 4.08
N LEU A 69 2.82 5.41 5.28
CA LEU A 69 3.81 4.59 5.98
C LEU A 69 4.15 3.31 5.22
N LEU A 70 3.16 2.66 4.62
CA LEU A 70 3.35 1.48 3.78
C LEU A 70 4.18 1.83 2.54
N LEU A 71 3.84 2.92 1.82
CA LEU A 71 4.60 3.39 0.67
C LEU A 71 6.05 3.75 1.04
N ALA A 72 6.24 4.46 2.15
CA ALA A 72 7.57 4.82 2.65
C ALA A 72 8.41 3.58 2.99
N THR A 73 7.79 2.56 3.60
CA THR A 73 8.46 1.30 3.94
C THR A 73 8.80 0.49 2.69
N TRP A 74 7.90 0.44 1.71
CA TRP A 74 8.17 -0.18 0.42
C TRP A 74 9.35 0.47 -0.30
N GLY A 75 9.41 1.81 -0.33
CA GLY A 75 10.52 2.56 -0.92
C GLY A 75 11.87 2.23 -0.27
N ARG A 76 11.90 2.17 1.08
CA ARG A 76 13.10 1.75 1.82
C ARG A 76 13.53 0.31 1.50
N LEU A 77 12.58 -0.61 1.39
CA LEU A 77 12.87 -2.02 1.12
C LEU A 77 13.43 -2.21 -0.31
N ARG A 78 12.93 -1.45 -1.28
CA ARG A 78 13.44 -1.43 -2.66
C ARG A 78 14.88 -0.90 -2.72
N GLY A 79 15.19 0.18 -1.99
CA GLY A 79 16.51 0.80 -1.97
C GLY A 79 17.61 -0.09 -1.40
N ARG A 80 17.31 -0.93 -0.39
CA ARG A 80 18.28 -1.86 0.21
C ARG A 80 18.73 -2.97 -0.74
N LYS A 81 17.81 -3.51 -1.55
CA LYS A 81 18.14 -4.59 -2.51
C LYS A 81 19.20 -4.16 -3.52
N THR A 82 19.22 -2.89 -3.91
CA THR A 82 20.18 -2.35 -4.88
C THR A 82 21.58 -2.14 -4.31
N SER A 83 21.74 -1.95 -2.99
CA SER A 83 23.05 -1.70 -2.36
C SER A 83 23.84 -2.96 -2.02
N GLU A 84 23.18 -4.10 -1.83
CA GLU A 84 23.86 -5.39 -1.56
C GLU A 84 24.41 -6.05 -2.84
N GLU A 85 23.98 -5.59 -4.01
CA GLU A 85 24.39 -6.07 -5.34
C GLU A 85 25.60 -5.33 -5.92
N GLN A 86 26.40 -4.63 -5.11
CA GLN A 86 27.76 -4.23 -5.49
C GLN A 86 28.73 -5.34 -5.06
N PRO A 87 29.12 -6.27 -5.96
CA PRO A 87 30.27 -7.13 -5.75
C PRO A 87 31.43 -6.28 -5.28
N HIS A 88 31.95 -6.66 -4.13
CA HIS A 88 33.25 -6.29 -3.61
C HIS A 88 34.27 -6.49 -4.74
N ALA A 89 34.51 -5.45 -5.55
CA ALA A 89 35.63 -5.39 -6.45
C ALA A 89 36.85 -5.34 -5.55
N ARG A 90 37.35 -6.53 -5.17
CA ARG A 90 38.65 -6.69 -4.56
C ARG A 90 39.62 -5.94 -5.46
N PRO A 91 40.31 -4.89 -4.97
CA PRO A 91 41.47 -4.40 -5.68
C PRO A 91 42.38 -5.61 -5.79
N HIS A 92 42.70 -5.99 -7.03
CA HIS A 92 43.76 -6.94 -7.29
C HIS A 92 45.00 -6.40 -6.60
N GLN A 93 45.34 -7.06 -5.51
CA GLN A 93 46.64 -6.97 -4.88
C GLN A 93 47.61 -7.49 -5.93
N GLY A 94 48.16 -6.57 -6.74
CA GLY A 94 49.38 -6.79 -7.51
C GLY A 94 50.54 -6.75 -6.53
N GLU A 95 50.56 -7.71 -5.63
CA GLU A 95 51.77 -8.19 -5.01
C GLU A 95 52.18 -9.39 -5.89
N ASP A 96 53.47 -9.43 -6.21
CA ASP A 96 54.15 -10.39 -7.09
C ASP A 96 54.28 -9.96 -8.57
N ASP A 97 55.55 -9.96 -9.00
CA ASP A 97 56.04 -9.99 -10.37
C ASP A 97 56.33 -8.65 -11.07
N ALA A 98 57.38 -7.95 -10.62
CA ALA A 98 58.37 -7.41 -11.54
C ALA A 98 59.73 -7.21 -10.84
N ASP A 99 60.64 -8.12 -11.17
CA ASP A 99 62.10 -8.02 -11.07
C ASP A 99 62.68 -6.73 -11.68
#